data_AF-A0A5J5DJ57-F1
#
_entry.id   AF-A0A5J5DJ57-F1
#
_cell.length_a   1.000
_cell.length_b   1.000
_cell.length_c   1.000
_cell.angle_alpha   90.00
_cell.angle_beta   90.00
_cell.angle_gamma   90.00
#
_symmetry.space_group_name_H-M   'P 1'
#
loop_
_entity.id
_entity.type
_entity.pdbx_description
1 polymer ?
#
loop_
_entity_poly.entity_id
_entity_poly.type
_entity_poly.pdbx_seq_one_letter_code
_entity_poly.pdbx_strand_id
1 'polypeptide(L)'
;MITEQSNVLLQIVNRVRKKRVEKKRCILYARDLRRIKREVTRNTLTSSASIFQKSTLPGVSRSTRCLVLRDVAQLKRQDWAKKYLKTDSSKVLWTDEMRVTLDGPDGWARGWISNGHRAPLWVRRQQVGGGVL
;
A
#
# COMPACT_ATOMS: atom_id res chain seq x y z
N MET A 1 38.81 -19.77 -16.01
CA MET A 1 38.88 -18.64 -15.04
C MET A 1 37.60 -17.80 -14.98
N ILE A 2 36.43 -18.29 -15.43
CA ILE A 2 35.17 -17.51 -15.45
C ILE A 2 34.25 -17.86 -14.25
N THR A 3 34.48 -19.00 -13.60
CA THR A 3 33.62 -19.59 -12.57
C THR A 3 33.77 -18.95 -11.18
N GLU A 4 34.93 -18.37 -10.88
CA GLU A 4 35.22 -17.72 -9.60
C GLU A 4 34.44 -16.40 -9.45
N GLN A 5 34.45 -15.55 -10.49
CA GLN A 5 33.77 -14.25 -10.45
C GLN A 5 32.24 -14.37 -10.42
N SER A 6 31.67 -15.37 -11.12
CA SER A 6 30.24 -15.66 -11.07
C SER A 6 29.78 -16.11 -9.68
N ASN A 7 30.60 -16.89 -8.97
CA ASN A 7 30.30 -17.36 -7.61
C ASN A 7 30.35 -16.22 -6.58
N VAL A 8 31.32 -15.30 -6.71
CA VAL A 8 31.40 -14.11 -5.86
C VAL A 8 30.21 -13.19 -6.07
N LEU A 9 29.80 -12.95 -7.31
CA LEU A 9 28.59 -12.17 -7.62
C LEU A 9 27.31 -12.82 -7.08
N LEU A 10 27.18 -14.14 -7.19
CA LEU A 10 26.06 -14.89 -6.59
C LEU A 10 26.04 -14.77 -5.05
N GLN A 11 27.19 -14.84 -4.39
CA GLN A 11 27.27 -14.64 -2.94
C GLN A 11 26.89 -13.22 -2.54
N ILE A 12 27.32 -12.19 -3.28
CA ILE A 12 26.96 -10.79 -3.03
C ILE A 12 25.45 -10.58 -3.23
N VAL A 13 24.87 -11.08 -4.32
CA VAL A 13 23.43 -10.99 -4.60
C VAL A 13 22.61 -11.69 -3.50
N ASN A 14 23.06 -12.85 -3.03
CA ASN A 14 22.40 -13.57 -1.94
C ASN A 14 22.59 -12.90 -0.56
N ARG A 15 23.70 -12.17 -0.34
CA ARG A 15 23.94 -11.36 0.86
C ARG A 15 23.06 -10.10 0.88
N VAL A 16 22.79 -9.50 -0.28
CA VAL A 16 21.89 -8.34 -0.47
C VAL A 16 20.42 -8.73 -0.41
N ARG A 17 20.06 -9.99 -0.73
CA ARG A 17 18.77 -10.60 -0.36
C ARG A 17 18.70 -10.77 1.15
N LYS A 18 18.50 -9.64 1.84
CA LYS A 18 18.21 -9.50 3.27
C LYS A 18 17.61 -10.77 3.84
N LYS A 19 18.30 -11.37 4.81
CA LYS A 19 17.76 -12.39 5.72
C LYS A 19 16.33 -11.99 6.04
N ARG A 20 15.37 -12.72 5.49
CA ARG A 20 13.95 -12.50 5.75
C ARG A 20 13.76 -12.88 7.21
N VAL A 21 13.83 -11.91 8.11
CA VAL A 21 13.56 -12.14 9.52
C VAL A 21 12.12 -12.58 9.60
N GLU A 22 11.92 -13.88 9.78
CA GLU A 22 10.62 -14.49 9.98
C GLU A 22 10.13 -14.06 11.36
N LYS A 23 9.52 -12.86 11.40
CA LYS A 23 8.99 -12.30 12.64
C LYS A 23 7.88 -13.22 13.13
N LYS A 24 7.99 -13.69 14.38
CA LYS A 24 6.93 -14.39 15.10
C LYS A 24 5.61 -13.66 14.85
N ARG A 25 4.66 -14.35 14.21
CA ARG A 25 3.32 -13.80 13.99
C ARG A 25 2.71 -13.57 15.37
N CYS A 26 2.26 -12.35 15.63
CA CYS A 26 1.38 -12.12 16.77
C CYS A 26 0.15 -13.01 16.57
N ILE A 27 -0.20 -13.78 17.60
CA ILE A 27 -1.36 -14.67 17.57
C ILE A 27 -2.60 -13.77 17.64
N LEU A 28 -3.08 -13.33 16.47
CA LEU A 28 -4.38 -12.69 16.34
C LEU A 28 -5.40 -13.76 16.01
N TYR A 29 -6.52 -13.76 16.72
CA TYR A 29 -7.60 -14.70 16.44
C TYR A 29 -8.39 -14.25 15.21
N ALA A 30 -9.11 -15.19 14.58
CA ALA A 30 -9.95 -14.89 13.42
C ALA A 30 -11.00 -13.79 13.72
N ARG A 31 -11.47 -13.70 14.97
CA ARG A 31 -12.39 -12.66 15.45
C ARG A 31 -11.75 -11.26 15.37
N ASP A 32 -10.49 -11.13 15.75
CA ASP A 32 -9.74 -9.89 15.72
C ASP A 32 -9.53 -9.41 14.28
N LEU A 33 -9.15 -10.34 13.39
CA LEU A 33 -9.02 -10.05 11.96
C LEU A 33 -10.34 -9.56 11.35
N ARG A 34 -11.49 -10.10 11.75
CA ARG A 34 -12.81 -9.64 11.30
C ARG A 34 -13.10 -8.21 11.79
N ARG A 35 -12.76 -7.88 13.03
CA ARG A 35 -12.92 -6.53 13.59
C ARG A 35 -12.02 -5.52 12.87
N ILE A 36 -10.74 -5.85 12.70
CA ILE A 36 -9.77 -5.01 11.97
C ILE A 36 -10.26 -4.77 10.53
N LYS A 37 -10.73 -5.79 9.82
CA LYS A 37 -11.26 -5.64 8.45
C LYS A 37 -12.43 -4.65 8.36
N ARG A 38 -13.36 -4.72 9.32
CA ARG A 38 -14.50 -3.79 9.40
C ARG A 38 -14.03 -2.35 9.65
N GLU A 39 -13.11 -2.15 10.60
CA GLU A 39 -12.60 -0.83 10.93
C GLU A 39 -11.76 -0.21 9.80
N VAL A 40 -10.96 -1.00 9.10
CA VAL A 40 -10.22 -0.55 7.90
C VAL A 40 -11.17 -0.07 6.81
N THR A 41 -12.29 -0.76 6.62
CA THR A 41 -13.28 -0.41 5.58
C THR A 41 -14.02 0.88 5.94
N ARG A 42 -14.32 1.08 7.23
CA ARG A 42 -15.02 2.28 7.73
C ARG A 42 -14.11 3.51 7.80
N ASN A 43 -12.82 3.32 8.09
CA ASN A 43 -11.88 4.38 8.42
C ASN A 43 -10.61 4.31 7.55
N THR A 44 -10.78 4.37 6.22
CA THR A 44 -9.74 4.07 5.22
C THR A 44 -8.49 4.96 5.29
N LEU A 45 -8.60 6.19 5.80
CA LEU A 45 -7.50 7.16 5.90
C LEU A 45 -6.91 7.28 7.31
N THR A 46 -7.32 6.42 8.23
CA THR A 46 -6.92 6.50 9.64
C THR A 46 -5.60 5.78 9.90
N SER A 47 -4.86 6.24 10.91
CA SER A 47 -3.58 5.62 11.28
C SER A 47 -3.77 4.17 11.75
N SER A 48 -2.77 3.33 11.49
CA SER A 48 -2.80 1.95 11.98
C SER A 48 -2.93 1.85 13.50
N ALA A 49 -2.53 2.88 14.26
CA ALA A 49 -2.67 2.87 15.73
C ALA A 49 -4.14 3.02 16.12
N SER A 50 -4.82 4.00 15.52
CA SER A 50 -6.23 4.26 15.80
C SER A 50 -7.12 3.11 15.31
N ILE A 51 -6.81 2.48 14.17
CA ILE A 51 -7.53 1.28 13.71
C ILE A 51 -7.47 0.16 14.74
N PHE A 52 -6.28 -0.11 15.30
CA PHE A 52 -6.10 -1.19 16.27
C PHE A 52 -6.66 -0.84 17.65
N GLN A 53 -6.66 0.43 18.03
CA GLN A 53 -7.33 0.90 19.24
C GLN A 53 -8.85 0.71 19.15
N LYS A 54 -9.46 1.13 18.02
CA LYS A 54 -10.89 0.92 17.74
C LYS A 54 -11.26 -0.56 17.64
N SER A 55 -10.34 -1.41 17.21
CA SER A 55 -10.53 -2.86 17.16
C SER A 55 -10.23 -3.58 18.49
N THR A 56 -10.19 -2.85 19.63
CA THR A 56 -9.91 -3.37 20.98
C THR A 56 -8.56 -4.08 21.13
N LEU A 57 -7.52 -3.60 20.43
CA LEU A 57 -6.14 -4.12 20.50
C LEU A 57 -5.10 -2.99 20.72
N PRO A 58 -5.23 -2.16 21.78
CA PRO A 58 -4.21 -1.19 22.15
C PRO A 58 -2.99 -1.93 22.73
N GLY A 59 -1.83 -1.83 22.08
CA GLY A 59 -0.60 -2.50 22.55
C GLY A 59 0.12 -3.31 21.48
N VAL A 60 -0.51 -3.54 20.33
CA VAL A 60 0.16 -4.18 19.20
C VAL A 60 1.24 -3.26 18.63
N SER A 61 2.46 -3.76 18.52
CA SER A 61 3.59 -3.00 17.97
C SER A 61 3.30 -2.52 16.53
N ARG A 62 3.85 -1.37 16.15
CA ARG A 62 3.63 -0.79 14.80
C ARG A 62 3.97 -1.78 13.69
N SER A 63 5.06 -2.53 13.83
CA SER A 63 5.48 -3.52 12.82
C SER A 63 4.44 -4.61 12.63
N THR A 64 3.87 -5.12 13.73
CA THR A 64 2.83 -6.16 13.68
C THR A 64 1.55 -5.60 13.07
N ARG A 65 1.14 -4.39 13.46
CA ARG A 65 -0.04 -3.72 12.87
C ARG A 65 0.07 -3.60 11.35
N CYS A 66 1.23 -3.17 10.86
CA CYS A 66 1.45 -3.01 9.42
C CYS A 66 1.52 -4.35 8.67
N LEU A 67 2.09 -5.39 9.28
CA LEU A 67 2.09 -6.75 8.71
C LEU A 67 0.67 -7.28 8.56
N VAL A 68 -0.14 -7.18 9.61
CA VAL A 68 -1.53 -7.67 9.61
C VAL A 68 -2.37 -6.93 8.56
N LEU A 69 -2.23 -5.60 8.46
CA LEU A 69 -2.94 -4.82 7.44
C LEU A 69 -2.52 -5.20 6.01
N ARG A 70 -1.23 -5.47 5.80
CA ARG A 70 -0.71 -5.96 4.51
C ARG A 70 -1.32 -7.30 4.15
N ASP A 71 -1.32 -8.25 5.08
CA ASP A 71 -1.89 -9.57 4.86
C ASP A 71 -3.39 -9.48 4.57
N VAL A 72 -4.13 -8.68 5.35
CA VAL A 72 -5.56 -8.43 5.14
C VAL A 72 -5.87 -7.88 3.74
N ALA A 73 -5.06 -6.94 3.24
CA ALA A 73 -5.26 -6.35 1.91
C ALA A 73 -4.85 -7.30 0.77
N GLN A 74 -3.88 -8.18 1.00
CA GLN A 74 -3.30 -9.03 -0.04
C GLN A 74 -4.11 -10.30 -0.33
N LEU A 75 -4.81 -10.86 0.66
CA LEU A 75 -5.49 -12.16 0.51
C LEU A 75 -6.45 -12.20 -0.70
N LYS A 76 -7.35 -11.21 -0.82
CA LYS A 76 -8.32 -11.18 -1.93
C LYS A 76 -7.67 -11.03 -3.31
N ARG A 77 -6.61 -10.23 -3.40
CA ARG A 77 -5.89 -9.99 -4.66
C ARG A 77 -5.09 -11.22 -5.08
N GLN A 78 -4.44 -11.88 -4.14
CA GLN A 78 -3.66 -13.09 -4.41
C GLN A 78 -4.54 -14.27 -4.80
N ASP A 79 -5.68 -14.46 -4.13
CA ASP A 79 -6.61 -15.54 -4.45
C ASP A 79 -7.23 -15.35 -5.84
N TRP A 80 -7.63 -14.12 -6.17
CA TRP A 80 -8.12 -13.78 -7.50
C TRP A 80 -7.04 -14.01 -8.56
N ALA A 81 -5.82 -13.51 -8.32
CA ALA A 81 -4.71 -13.68 -9.25
C ALA A 81 -4.38 -15.16 -9.46
N LYS A 82 -4.29 -15.98 -8.41
CA LYS A 82 -4.06 -17.43 -8.53
C LYS A 82 -5.15 -18.13 -9.34
N LYS A 83 -6.41 -17.77 -9.11
CA LYS A 83 -7.57 -18.37 -9.78
C LYS A 83 -7.55 -18.09 -11.29
N TYR A 84 -7.23 -16.86 -11.68
CA TYR A 84 -7.33 -16.41 -13.06
C TYR A 84 -5.98 -16.27 -13.79
N LEU A 85 -4.86 -16.68 -13.18
CA LEU A 85 -3.51 -16.51 -13.74
C LEU A 85 -3.33 -17.13 -15.14
N LYS A 86 -4.00 -18.27 -15.38
CA LYS A 86 -3.95 -19.01 -16.65
C LYS A 86 -5.23 -18.85 -17.48
N THR A 87 -6.16 -18.00 -17.04
CA THR A 87 -7.41 -17.77 -17.79
C THR A 87 -7.12 -16.89 -19.00
N ASP A 88 -7.65 -17.28 -20.15
CA ASP A 88 -7.58 -16.44 -21.34
C ASP A 88 -8.44 -15.18 -21.14
N SER A 89 -7.83 -14.03 -21.39
CA SER A 89 -8.47 -12.70 -21.25
C SER A 89 -8.83 -12.08 -22.60
N SER A 90 -8.64 -12.79 -23.71
CA SER A 90 -8.92 -12.33 -25.07
C SER A 90 -10.36 -11.85 -25.29
N LYS A 91 -11.32 -12.40 -24.52
CA LYS A 91 -12.76 -12.07 -24.60
C LYS A 91 -13.25 -11.14 -23.49
N VAL A 92 -12.35 -10.61 -22.65
CA VAL A 92 -12.73 -9.75 -21.53
C VAL A 92 -12.76 -8.29 -21.97
N LEU A 93 -13.93 -7.67 -21.88
CA LEU A 93 -14.09 -6.21 -22.07
C LEU A 93 -13.85 -5.51 -20.73
N TRP A 94 -12.85 -4.64 -20.67
CA TRP A 94 -12.55 -3.84 -19.48
C TRP A 94 -13.20 -2.46 -19.59
N THR A 95 -13.88 -2.04 -18.53
CA THR A 95 -14.53 -0.73 -18.44
C THR A 95 -14.15 -0.07 -17.12
N ASP A 96 -13.87 1.24 -17.14
CA ASP A 96 -13.60 2.04 -15.95
C ASP A 96 -14.14 3.46 -16.16
N GLU A 97 -14.43 4.15 -15.06
CA GLU A 97 -14.82 5.55 -15.06
C GLU A 97 -13.60 6.42 -14.74
N MET A 98 -13.22 7.31 -15.65
CA MET A 98 -12.12 8.25 -15.44
C MET A 98 -12.64 9.69 -15.33
N ARG A 99 -12.19 10.39 -14.29
CA ARG A 99 -12.33 11.86 -14.22
C ARG A 99 -11.23 12.50 -15.06
N VAL A 100 -11.63 13.26 -16.08
CA VAL A 100 -10.73 14.11 -16.86
C VAL A 100 -10.85 15.54 -16.33
N THR A 101 -9.72 16.13 -15.95
CA THR A 101 -9.62 17.55 -15.62
C THR A 101 -8.93 18.29 -16.77
N LEU A 102 -9.48 19.44 -17.17
CA LEU A 102 -8.91 20.27 -18.24
C LEU A 102 -7.49 20.77 -17.89
N ASP A 103 -7.25 21.01 -16.60
CA ASP A 103 -6.00 21.60 -16.09
C ASP A 103 -4.93 20.58 -15.70
N GLY A 104 -4.98 19.36 -16.25
CA GLY A 104 -3.99 18.31 -15.97
C GLY A 104 -3.83 18.03 -14.46
N PRO A 105 -2.78 17.34 -14.02
CA PRO A 105 -2.55 17.15 -12.60
C PRO A 105 -2.05 18.46 -11.96
N ASP A 106 -2.91 19.10 -11.15
CA ASP A 106 -2.64 20.26 -10.30
C ASP A 106 -1.55 19.99 -9.23
N GLY A 107 -0.34 19.55 -9.58
CA GLY A 107 0.64 19.26 -8.52
C GLY A 107 2.01 18.69 -8.85
N TRP A 108 2.63 19.06 -9.96
CA TRP A 108 4.00 18.61 -10.24
C TRP A 108 5.04 19.68 -9.90
N ALA A 109 5.28 19.83 -8.59
CA ALA A 109 6.57 20.24 -8.07
C ALA A 109 6.94 19.30 -6.92
N ARG A 110 7.49 18.12 -7.25
CA ARG A 110 8.23 17.31 -6.26
C ARG A 110 9.60 17.94 -6.06
N GLY A 111 9.65 19.06 -5.34
CA GLY A 111 10.91 19.65 -4.88
C GLY A 111 11.43 18.90 -3.65
N TRP A 112 12.75 18.83 -3.50
CA TRP A 112 13.38 18.47 -2.24
C TRP A 112 13.52 19.75 -1.41
N ILE A 113 13.02 19.74 -0.18
CA ILE A 113 13.24 20.82 0.77
C ILE A 113 14.38 20.38 1.69
N SER A 114 15.49 21.09 1.66
CA SER A 114 16.53 20.98 2.69
C SER A 114 16.42 22.14 3.69
N ASN A 115 16.97 21.93 4.89
CA ASN A 115 17.26 22.99 5.87
C ASN A 115 16.06 23.73 6.47
N GLY A 116 15.01 23.00 6.88
CA GLY A 116 13.99 23.54 7.80
C GLY A 116 13.09 24.65 7.23
N HIS A 117 13.23 24.99 5.94
CA HIS A 117 12.34 25.93 5.29
C HIS A 117 10.92 25.35 5.19
N ARG A 118 9.91 26.18 5.49
CA ARG A 118 8.50 25.79 5.28
C ARG A 118 8.24 25.65 3.79
N ALA A 119 7.68 24.51 3.40
CA ALA A 119 7.08 24.36 2.08
C ALA A 119 6.04 25.49 1.87
N PRO A 120 5.95 26.07 0.66
CA PRO A 120 4.84 26.98 0.34
C PRO A 120 3.51 26.28 0.67
N LEU A 121 2.62 26.97 1.39
CA LEU A 121 1.28 26.47 1.68
C LEU A 121 0.45 26.53 0.39
N TRP A 122 -0.14 25.40 0.03
CA TRP A 122 -0.95 25.30 -1.17
C TRP A 122 -2.32 25.92 -0.92
N VAL A 123 -2.68 26.94 -1.69
CA VAL A 123 -4.05 27.42 -1.78
C VAL A 123 -4.78 26.49 -2.76
N ARG A 124 -5.74 25.69 -2.25
CA ARG A 124 -6.70 25.03 -3.14
C ARG A 124 -7.41 26.13 -3.93
N ARG A 125 -7.32 26.10 -5.26
CA ARG A 125 -8.20 26.95 -6.07
C ARG A 125 -9.63 26.50 -5.80
N GLN A 126 -10.48 27.44 -5.39
CA GLN A 126 -11.90 27.21 -5.18
C GLN A 126 -12.50 26.95 -6.57
N GLN A 127 -12.78 25.68 -6.89
CA GLN A 127 -13.68 25.37 -8.01
C GLN A 127 -15.09 25.79 -7.57
N VAL A 128 -15.42 27.07 -7.80
CA VAL A 128 -16.82 27.51 -7.83
C VAL A 128 -17.36 26.94 -9.13
N GLY A 129 -18.25 25.95 -9.00
CA GLY A 129 -18.86 25.26 -10.13
C GLY A 129 -19.49 26.25 -11.10
N GLY A 130 -18.95 26.31 -12.32
CA GLY A 130 -19.61 26.90 -13.46
C GLY A 130 -20.47 25.83 -14.13
N GLY A 131 -21.75 25.80 -13.79
CA GLY A 131 -22.75 25.23 -14.68
C GLY A 131 -22.83 26.11 -15.92
N VAL A 132 -22.43 25.56 -17.06
CA VAL A 132 -22.74 26.15 -18.37
C VAL A 132 -24.04 25.51 -18.80
N LEU A 133 -25.11 26.31 -18.87
CA LEU A 133 -26.26 26.04 -19.73
C LEU A 133 -25.81 26.09 -21.19
#